data_AF-A0A645ELK5-F1
#
_entry.id   AF-A0A645ELK5-F1
#
_cell.length_a   1.000
_cell.length_b   1.000
_cell.length_c   1.000
_cell.angle_alpha   90.00
_cell.angle_beta   90.00
_cell.angle_gamma   90.00
#
_symmetry.space_group_name_H-M   'P 1'
#
loop_
_entity.id
_entity.type
_entity.pdbx_description
1 polymer ?
#
loop_
_entity_poly.entity_id
_entity_poly.type
_entity_poly.pdbx_seq_one_letter_code
_entity_poly.pdbx_strand_id
1 'polypeptide(L)'
;MLDRSALNDELEKIEKPAGISNPKDFRNEVVNFVLRARAKHDGKNPAWTSYEKLRAVIEKRMFSNTEDLLPVISFNTKASADEQKKHQDFVDRMSDKGYTEKQVRLLCEWYLRVRKSS
;
A
#
# COMPACT_ATOMS: atom_id res chain seq x y z
N MET A 1 3.88 23.38 -13.89
CA MET A 1 4.03 22.30 -14.89
C MET A 1 4.63 21.12 -14.16
N LEU A 2 4.02 19.93 -14.18
CA LEU A 2 4.56 18.76 -13.49
C LEU A 2 5.87 18.36 -14.19
N ASP A 3 7.00 18.44 -13.49
CA ASP A 3 8.28 17.96 -14.04
C ASP A 3 8.24 16.44 -14.13
N ARG A 4 8.20 15.94 -15.37
CA ARG A 4 8.15 14.51 -15.66
C ARG A 4 9.38 13.77 -15.16
N SER A 5 10.55 14.43 -15.15
CA SER A 5 11.78 13.84 -14.63
C SER A 5 11.66 13.64 -13.13
N ALA A 6 11.27 14.70 -12.40
CA ALA A 6 11.08 14.63 -10.96
C ALA A 6 10.05 13.55 -10.55
N LEU A 7 8.95 13.42 -11.30
CA LEU A 7 7.96 12.35 -11.05
C LEU A 7 8.56 10.96 -11.26
N ASN A 8 9.34 10.74 -12.31
CA ASN A 8 9.99 9.46 -12.54
C ASN A 8 10.97 9.12 -11.40
N ASP A 9 11.73 10.10 -10.95
CA ASP A 9 12.71 9.93 -9.87
C ASP A 9 12.02 9.54 -8.56
N GLU A 10 10.88 10.16 -8.23
CA GLU A 10 10.07 9.79 -7.05
C GLU A 10 9.46 8.38 -7.17
N LEU A 11 8.95 8.01 -8.35
CA LEU A 11 8.40 6.67 -8.56
C LEU A 11 9.48 5.58 -8.47
N GLU A 12 10.69 5.85 -8.98
CA GLU A 12 11.80 4.90 -8.89
C GLU A 12 12.25 4.63 -7.45
N LYS A 13 12.22 5.64 -6.58
CA LYS A 13 12.50 5.48 -5.14
C LYS A 13 11.51 4.52 -4.46
N ILE A 14 10.33 4.30 -5.06
CA ILE A 14 9.30 3.39 -4.54
C ILE A 14 9.42 2.01 -5.21
N GLU A 15 9.53 1.99 -6.54
CA GLU A 15 9.48 0.78 -7.36
C GLU A 15 10.74 -0.09 -7.19
N LYS A 16 11.92 0.53 -7.10
CA LYS A 16 13.19 -0.22 -6.93
C LYS A 16 13.24 -0.98 -5.60
N PRO A 17 12.97 -0.36 -4.43
CA PRO A 17 12.88 -1.10 -3.17
C PRO A 17 11.79 -2.17 -3.20
N ALA A 18 10.71 -1.95 -3.94
CA ALA A 18 9.66 -2.94 -4.11
C ALA A 18 10.11 -4.20 -4.87
N GLY A 19 11.26 -4.17 -5.55
CA GLY A 19 11.81 -5.30 -6.31
C GLY A 19 11.59 -5.19 -7.82
N ILE A 20 11.17 -4.01 -8.30
CA ILE A 20 11.03 -3.76 -9.74
C ILE A 20 12.40 -3.46 -10.34
N SER A 21 12.88 -4.37 -11.19
CA SER A 21 14.18 -4.25 -11.86
C SER A 21 14.16 -3.21 -12.99
N ASN A 22 13.04 -3.09 -13.73
CA ASN A 22 12.86 -2.10 -14.79
C ASN A 22 11.62 -1.22 -14.52
N PRO A 23 11.80 -0.08 -13.82
CA PRO A 23 10.73 0.86 -13.49
C PRO A 23 9.93 1.37 -14.70
N LYS A 24 10.62 1.65 -15.81
CA LYS A 24 9.98 2.19 -17.03
C LYS A 24 9.00 1.19 -17.62
N ASP A 25 9.42 -0.06 -17.76
CA ASP A 25 8.57 -1.13 -18.32
C ASP A 25 7.41 -1.45 -17.39
N PHE A 26 7.67 -1.48 -16.08
CA PHE A 26 6.61 -1.64 -15.08
C PHE A 26 5.55 -0.54 -15.18
N ARG A 27 5.95 0.74 -15.25
CA ARG A 27 5.00 1.86 -15.42
C ARG A 27 4.20 1.75 -16.70
N ASN A 28 4.83 1.37 -17.81
CA ASN A 28 4.15 1.12 -19.08
C ASN A 28 3.13 -0.03 -18.97
N GLU A 29 3.50 -1.12 -18.30
CA GLU A 29 2.61 -2.27 -18.06
C GLU A 29 1.39 -1.85 -17.23
N VAL A 30 1.60 -1.09 -16.15
CA VAL A 30 0.53 -0.56 -15.29
C VAL A 30 -0.40 0.39 -16.06
N VAL A 31 0.15 1.33 -16.83
CA VAL A 31 -0.66 2.25 -17.66
C VAL A 31 -1.51 1.46 -18.65
N ASN A 32 -0.93 0.50 -19.37
CA ASN A 32 -1.66 -0.34 -20.32
C ASN A 32 -2.72 -1.21 -19.63
N PHE A 33 -2.44 -1.70 -18.43
CA PHE A 33 -3.42 -2.41 -17.62
C PHE A 33 -4.61 -1.51 -17.25
N VAL A 34 -4.34 -0.33 -16.69
CA VAL A 34 -5.38 0.62 -16.27
C VAL A 34 -6.21 1.09 -17.46
N LEU A 35 -5.58 1.48 -18.58
CA LEU A 35 -6.30 1.92 -19.78
C LEU A 35 -7.22 0.82 -20.32
N ARG A 36 -6.75 -0.44 -20.37
CA ARG A 36 -7.58 -1.56 -20.81
C ARG A 36 -8.73 -1.85 -19.86
N ALA A 37 -8.51 -1.79 -18.55
CA ALA A 37 -9.57 -1.97 -17.58
C ALA A 37 -10.62 -0.86 -17.68
N ARG A 38 -10.19 0.40 -17.79
CA ARG A 38 -11.09 1.55 -17.97
C ARG A 38 -11.93 1.43 -19.23
N ALA A 39 -11.33 1.02 -20.35
CA ALA A 39 -12.06 0.80 -21.60
C ALA A 39 -13.14 -0.30 -21.48
N LYS A 40 -12.95 -1.28 -20.58
CA LYS A 40 -13.91 -2.37 -20.33
C LYS A 40 -14.96 -2.06 -19.26
N HIS A 41 -14.76 -1.02 -18.45
CA HIS A 41 -15.58 -0.73 -17.26
C HIS A 41 -16.08 0.73 -17.25
N ASP A 42 -16.60 1.22 -18.37
CA ASP A 42 -17.19 2.57 -18.50
C ASP A 42 -16.28 3.70 -17.97
N GLY A 43 -14.98 3.58 -18.22
CA GLY A 43 -13.99 4.55 -17.78
C GLY A 43 -13.59 4.45 -16.30
N LYS A 44 -14.16 3.52 -15.52
CA LYS A 44 -13.81 3.29 -14.11
C LYS A 44 -12.44 2.66 -13.97
N ASN A 45 -11.65 3.16 -13.02
CA ASN A 45 -10.34 2.59 -12.73
C ASN A 45 -10.49 1.18 -12.12
N PRO A 46 -9.58 0.24 -12.45
CA PRO A 46 -9.56 -1.06 -11.78
C PRO A 46 -9.16 -0.88 -10.32
N ALA A 47 -9.57 -1.83 -9.47
CA ALA A 47 -9.02 -1.93 -8.12
C ALA A 47 -7.50 -2.17 -8.22
N TRP A 48 -6.70 -1.44 -7.44
CA TRP A 48 -5.23 -1.59 -7.46
C TRP A 48 -4.76 -2.99 -7.04
N THR A 49 -5.60 -3.71 -6.28
CA THR A 49 -5.39 -5.10 -5.86
C THR A 49 -5.60 -6.11 -6.99
N SER A 50 -6.26 -5.73 -8.09
CA SER A 50 -6.60 -6.66 -9.17
C SER A 50 -5.41 -7.01 -10.07
N TYR A 51 -4.28 -6.33 -9.91
CA TYR A 51 -3.06 -6.60 -10.64
C TYR A 51 -1.88 -6.80 -9.69
N GLU A 52 -1.35 -8.03 -9.68
CA GLU A 52 -0.41 -8.51 -8.67
C GLU A 52 0.86 -7.67 -8.53
N LYS A 53 1.46 -7.25 -9.66
CA LYS A 53 2.69 -6.43 -9.59
C LYS A 53 2.42 -5.04 -9.00
N LEU A 54 1.30 -4.43 -9.37
CA LEU A 54 0.88 -3.13 -8.80
C LEU A 54 0.57 -3.27 -7.31
N ARG A 55 -0.15 -4.34 -6.94
CA ARG A 55 -0.45 -4.68 -5.55
C ARG A 55 0.82 -4.81 -4.71
N ALA A 56 1.80 -5.59 -5.18
CA ALA A 56 3.05 -5.82 -4.48
C ALA A 56 3.86 -4.52 -4.25
N VAL A 57 3.90 -3.62 -5.24
CA VAL A 57 4.60 -2.33 -5.09
C VAL A 57 3.91 -1.44 -4.07
N ILE A 58 2.57 -1.34 -4.13
CA ILE A 58 1.79 -0.53 -3.19
C ILE A 58 1.93 -1.09 -1.77
N GLU A 59 1.74 -2.40 -1.58
CA GLU A 59 1.90 -3.07 -0.29
C GLU A 59 3.31 -2.80 0.25
N LYS A 60 4.35 -3.07 -0.53
CA LYS A 60 5.74 -2.90 -0.07
C LYS A 60 6.08 -1.45 0.28
N ARG A 61 5.53 -0.47 -0.46
CA ARG A 61 5.65 0.96 -0.15
C ARG A 61 4.94 1.37 1.14
N MET A 62 3.77 0.78 1.39
CA MET A 62 3.02 0.98 2.63
C MET A 62 3.78 0.39 3.81
N PHE A 63 4.40 -0.78 3.62
CA PHE A 63 5.12 -1.51 4.68
C PHE A 63 6.57 -1.04 4.92
N SER A 64 7.21 -0.38 3.95
CA SER A 64 8.57 0.14 4.09
C SER A 64 8.67 1.45 4.87
N ASN A 65 7.55 2.17 5.04
CA ASN A 65 7.45 3.25 6.03
C ASN A 65 7.23 2.63 7.42
N THR A 66 8.29 2.04 7.96
CA THR A 66 8.35 1.38 9.27
C THR A 66 7.96 2.27 10.45
N GLU A 67 7.94 3.60 10.29
CA GLU A 67 7.48 4.55 11.32
C GLU A 67 5.95 4.56 11.49
N ASP A 68 5.18 4.19 10.47
CA ASP A 68 3.71 4.11 10.57
C ASP A 68 3.23 2.74 11.12
N LEU A 69 4.11 1.73 11.20
CA LEU A 69 3.73 0.34 11.50
C LEU A 69 4.13 -0.17 12.89
N LEU A 70 4.72 0.66 13.74
CA LEU A 70 4.93 0.33 15.14
C LEU A 70 4.19 1.34 16.03
N PRO A 71 3.26 0.94 16.91
CA PRO A 71 2.92 -0.41 17.34
C PRO A 71 1.44 -0.74 17.06
N VAL A 72 1.20 -1.65 16.13
CA VAL A 72 -0.04 -2.44 16.13
C VAL A 72 0.14 -3.47 17.25
N ILE A 73 -0.11 -3.03 18.47
CA ILE A 73 -0.38 -3.97 19.55
C ILE A 73 -1.51 -4.82 19.02
N SER A 74 -1.28 -6.13 19.05
CA SER A 74 -2.33 -7.14 18.95
C SER A 74 -3.58 -6.55 19.57
N PHE A 75 -4.73 -6.63 18.91
CA PHE A 75 -6.01 -6.28 19.53
C PHE A 75 -6.23 -7.27 20.69
N ASN A 76 -5.53 -7.04 21.78
CA ASN A 76 -5.56 -7.77 23.00
C ASN A 76 -6.52 -6.94 23.83
N THR A 77 -7.60 -7.55 24.28
CA THR A 77 -8.57 -6.91 25.17
C THR A 77 -7.95 -6.42 26.48
N LYS A 78 -6.65 -6.67 26.70
CA LYS A 78 -5.80 -6.21 27.79
C LYS A 78 -4.74 -5.15 27.41
N ALA A 79 -4.77 -4.58 26.21
CA ALA A 79 -3.84 -3.51 25.80
C ALA A 79 -4.05 -2.24 26.63
N SER A 80 -3.00 -1.45 26.84
CA SER A 80 -3.10 -0.19 27.58
C SER A 80 -3.85 0.89 26.77
N ALA A 81 -4.35 1.93 27.45
CA ALA A 81 -5.10 3.02 26.79
C ALA A 81 -4.24 3.76 25.73
N ASP A 82 -2.95 3.92 25.97
CA ASP A 82 -2.01 4.54 25.02
C ASP A 82 -1.81 3.70 23.76
N GLU A 83 -1.84 2.38 23.90
CA GLU A 83 -1.71 1.42 22.81
C GLU A 83 -2.96 1.41 21.92
N GLN A 84 -4.16 1.48 22.53
CA GLN A 84 -5.42 1.63 21.79
C GLN A 84 -5.48 2.96 21.04
N LYS A 85 -5.04 4.06 21.66
CA LYS A 85 -5.01 5.37 21.01
C LYS A 85 -4.10 5.38 19.79
N LYS A 86 -2.88 4.84 19.91
CA LYS A 86 -1.95 4.71 18.77
C LYS A 86 -2.52 3.85 17.63
N HIS A 87 -3.24 2.79 17.97
CA HIS A 87 -3.93 1.96 16.98
C HIS A 87 -5.00 2.74 16.23
N GLN A 88 -5.84 3.50 16.96
CA GLN A 88 -6.88 4.33 16.34
C GLN A 88 -6.26 5.42 15.46
N ASP A 89 -5.24 6.12 15.93
CA ASP A 89 -4.54 7.15 15.16
C ASP A 89 -3.96 6.58 13.85
N PHE A 90 -3.51 5.32 13.85
CA PHE A 90 -3.06 4.63 12.64
C PHE A 90 -4.21 4.30 11.70
N VAL A 91 -5.31 3.75 12.22
CA VAL A 91 -6.52 3.46 11.45
C VAL A 91 -7.05 4.72 10.78
N ASP A 92 -7.04 5.85 11.49
CA ASP A 92 -7.51 7.14 10.99
C ASP A 92 -6.59 7.65 9.87
N ARG A 93 -5.26 7.64 10.07
CA ARG A 93 -4.30 8.01 9.01
C ARG A 93 -4.43 7.15 7.75
N MET A 94 -4.73 5.86 7.92
CA MET A 94 -4.94 4.96 6.79
C MET A 94 -6.30 5.19 6.13
N SER A 95 -7.31 5.57 6.92
CA SER A 95 -8.62 5.97 6.40
C SER A 95 -8.54 7.24 5.57
N ASP A 96 -7.76 8.23 6.01
CA ASP A 96 -7.45 9.45 5.24
C ASP A 96 -6.76 9.15 3.91
N LYS A 97 -5.96 8.07 3.86
CA LYS A 97 -5.32 7.57 2.63
C LYS A 97 -6.27 6.73 1.75
N GLY A 98 -7.54 6.60 2.12
CA GLY A 98 -8.60 5.92 1.35
C GLY A 98 -8.77 4.43 1.65
N TYR A 99 -8.18 3.91 2.72
CA TYR A 99 -8.39 2.53 3.15
C TYR A 99 -9.61 2.44 4.08
N THR A 100 -10.38 1.37 3.98
CA THR A 100 -11.41 1.06 4.98
C THR A 100 -10.76 0.45 6.23
N GLU A 101 -11.34 0.66 7.41
CA GLU A 101 -10.87 0.05 8.66
C GLU A 101 -10.68 -1.48 8.52
N LYS A 102 -11.59 -2.14 7.79
CA LYS A 102 -11.50 -3.59 7.50
C LYS A 102 -10.24 -3.94 6.70
N GLN A 103 -9.88 -3.15 5.69
CA GLN A 103 -8.64 -3.35 4.93
C GLN A 103 -7.42 -3.14 5.81
N VAL A 104 -7.42 -2.11 6.65
CA VAL A 104 -6.34 -1.83 7.60
C VAL A 104 -6.15 -2.99 8.56
N ARG A 105 -7.24 -3.52 9.12
CA ARG A 105 -7.21 -4.69 10.01
C ARG A 105 -6.65 -5.94 9.32
N LEU A 106 -7.12 -6.26 8.12
CA LEU A 106 -6.63 -7.41 7.34
C LEU A 106 -5.14 -7.29 7.00
N LEU A 107 -4.66 -6.09 6.69
CA LEU A 107 -3.24 -5.81 6.44
C LEU A 107 -2.39 -6.06 7.70
N CYS A 108 -2.85 -5.57 8.85
CA CYS A 108 -2.21 -5.82 10.14
C CYS A 108 -2.13 -7.31 10.49
N GLU A 109 -3.24 -8.05 10.31
CA GLU A 109 -3.30 -9.49 10.57
C GLU A 109 -2.38 -10.30 9.65
N TRP A 110 -2.36 -9.97 8.35
CA TRP A 110 -1.46 -10.60 7.39
C TRP A 110 0.00 -10.38 7.76
N TYR A 111 0.39 -9.14 8.11
CA TYR A 111 1.75 -8.81 8.51
C TYR A 111 2.20 -9.64 9.74
N LEU A 112 1.34 -9.74 10.75
CA LEU A 112 1.61 -10.55 11.95
C LEU A 112 1.77 -12.03 11.61
N ARG A 113 1.00 -12.56 10.65
CA ARG A 113 1.11 -13.95 10.19
C ARG A 113 2.45 -14.19 9.49
N VAL A 114 2.82 -13.32 8.55
CA VAL A 114 4.07 -13.43 7.79
C VAL A 114 5.28 -13.34 8.71
N ARG A 115 5.31 -12.37 9.63
CA ARG A 115 6.40 -12.20 10.60
C ARG A 115 6.54 -13.37 11.57
N LYS A 116 5.45 -14.07 11.91
CA LYS A 116 5.50 -15.29 12.75
C LYS A 116 5.96 -16.54 11.97
N SER A 117 5.86 -16.51 10.64
CA SER A 117 6.26 -17.62 9.77
C SER A 117 7.66 -17.46 9.17
N SER A 118 8.36 -16.36 9.45
CA SER A 118 9.75 -16.07 9.08
C SER A 118 10.63 -16.12 10.32
#